data_AF-A0A662VPJ9-F1
#
_entry.id   AF-A0A662VPJ9-F1
#
_cell.length_a   1.000
_cell.length_b   1.000
_cell.length_c   1.000
_cell.angle_alpha   90.00
_cell.angle_beta   90.00
_cell.angle_gamma   90.00
#
_symmetry.space_group_name_H-M   'P 1'
#
loop_
_entity.id
_entity.type
_entity.pdbx_description
1 polymer ?
#
loop_
_entity_poly.entity_id
_entity_poly.type
_entity_poly.pdbx_seq_one_letter_code
_entity_poly.pdbx_strand_id
1 'polypeptide(L)'
;MLDDVVGRRVRIRAKGRIFEGIAMPSFTGNFVLKLDNGYNVGFKEYELLEVLEESIQQPTIKKLERKEDLPEIKIISTGGTIASKVDYRTGAVTSQFTAEEIASEVPEITKICNVDAELLYNILSENMKPENWIELARHVYKALKKYDGVIVTHGTDTMHFSAAALAFMISTPKPVVFVGAQRSSDRPSSDASMNL
;
A
#
# COMPACT_ATOMS: atom_id res chain seq x y z
N MET A 1 -17.19 -20.59 -7.13
CA MET A 1 -18.36 -20.40 -6.24
C MET A 1 -18.04 -19.51 -5.05
N LEU A 2 -17.08 -19.82 -4.17
CA LEU A 2 -16.69 -18.90 -3.08
C LEU A 2 -16.06 -17.61 -3.61
N ASP A 3 -15.18 -17.71 -4.60
CA ASP A 3 -14.48 -16.54 -5.16
C ASP A 3 -15.40 -15.55 -5.89
N ASP A 4 -16.52 -16.02 -6.45
CA ASP A 4 -17.43 -15.20 -7.28
C ASP A 4 -18.23 -14.17 -6.46
N VAL A 5 -18.25 -14.31 -5.13
CA VAL A 5 -19.02 -13.43 -4.23
C VAL A 5 -18.15 -12.62 -3.28
N VAL A 6 -16.83 -12.86 -3.23
CA VAL A 6 -15.92 -12.11 -2.35
C VAL A 6 -16.01 -10.60 -2.63
N GLY A 7 -16.07 -9.81 -1.55
CA GLY A 7 -16.23 -8.36 -1.61
C GLY A 7 -17.65 -7.88 -1.88
N ARG A 8 -18.58 -8.79 -2.21
CA ARG A 8 -20.00 -8.46 -2.40
C ARG A 8 -20.76 -8.62 -1.09
N ARG A 9 -21.80 -7.80 -0.93
CA ARG A 9 -22.75 -7.97 0.16
C ARG A 9 -23.65 -9.16 -0.15
N VAL A 10 -23.81 -10.06 0.80
CA VAL A 10 -24.57 -11.31 0.63
C VAL A 10 -25.45 -11.59 1.82
N ARG A 11 -26.48 -12.39 1.59
CA ARG A 11 -27.33 -12.97 2.63
C ARG A 11 -27.16 -14.48 2.61
N ILE A 12 -26.87 -15.06 3.77
CA ILE A 12 -26.69 -16.51 3.96
C ILE A 12 -27.62 -17.04 5.05
N ARG A 13 -27.92 -18.34 4.99
CA ARG A 13 -28.49 -19.09 6.11
C ARG A 13 -27.44 -20.03 6.68
N ALA A 14 -27.24 -19.99 8.00
CA ALA A 14 -26.36 -20.91 8.70
C ALA A 14 -26.94 -21.22 10.10
N LYS A 15 -26.83 -22.47 10.56
CA LYS A 15 -27.36 -22.93 11.86
C LYS A 15 -28.81 -22.48 12.13
N GLY A 16 -29.66 -22.50 11.10
CA GLY A 16 -31.07 -22.09 11.19
C GLY A 16 -31.31 -20.58 11.35
N ARG A 17 -30.29 -19.75 11.21
CA ARG A 17 -30.38 -18.27 11.28
C ARG A 17 -29.94 -17.65 9.96
N ILE A 18 -30.44 -16.45 9.68
CA ILE A 18 -30.03 -15.66 8.53
C ILE A 18 -28.97 -14.65 8.98
N PHE A 19 -27.91 -14.54 8.19
CA PHE A 19 -26.86 -13.55 8.37
C PHE A 19 -26.71 -12.74 7.08
N GLU A 20 -26.42 -11.46 7.23
CA GLU A 20 -26.14 -10.55 6.12
C GLU A 20 -24.82 -9.82 6.40
N GLY A 21 -24.06 -9.58 5.35
CA GLY A 21 -22.76 -8.91 5.46
C GLY A 21 -21.95 -8.98 4.18
N ILE A 22 -20.70 -8.56 4.24
CA ILE A 22 -19.77 -8.62 3.11
C ILE A 22 -19.05 -9.96 3.14
N ALA A 23 -19.06 -10.69 2.02
CA ALA A 23 -18.28 -11.92 1.90
C ALA A 23 -16.78 -11.60 1.88
N MET A 24 -16.02 -12.23 2.75
CA MET A 24 -14.60 -11.95 2.94
C MET A 24 -13.73 -13.09 2.39
N PRO A 25 -12.49 -12.82 1.97
CA PRO A 25 -11.53 -13.86 1.66
C PRO A 25 -11.34 -14.82 2.84
N SER A 26 -11.12 -16.10 2.55
CA SER A 26 -10.90 -17.12 3.57
C SER A 26 -9.71 -18.01 3.23
N PHE A 27 -8.81 -18.18 4.20
CA PHE A 27 -7.65 -19.07 4.09
C PHE A 27 -7.87 -20.42 4.79
N THR A 28 -9.08 -20.64 5.33
CA THR A 28 -9.39 -21.83 6.16
C THR A 28 -10.42 -22.76 5.53
N GLY A 29 -10.90 -22.43 4.31
CA GLY A 29 -11.99 -23.15 3.64
C GLY A 29 -13.39 -22.87 4.18
N ASN A 30 -13.51 -22.14 5.30
CA ASN A 30 -14.80 -21.67 5.81
C ASN A 30 -15.28 -20.44 5.02
N PHE A 31 -16.60 -20.25 4.94
CA PHE A 31 -17.16 -19.01 4.42
C PHE A 31 -17.06 -17.91 5.49
N VAL A 32 -16.38 -16.80 5.19
CA VAL A 32 -16.21 -15.69 6.15
C VAL A 32 -17.11 -14.54 5.74
N LEU A 33 -17.94 -14.08 6.68
CA LEU A 33 -18.85 -12.96 6.49
C LEU A 33 -18.48 -11.85 7.47
N LYS A 34 -18.32 -10.62 6.96
CA LYS A 34 -18.21 -9.42 7.78
C LYS A 34 -19.59 -8.82 8.01
N LEU A 35 -20.05 -8.89 9.25
CA LEU A 35 -21.37 -8.39 9.66
C LEU A 35 -21.36 -6.85 9.73
N ASP A 36 -22.56 -6.24 9.76
CA ASP A 36 -22.71 -4.78 9.84
C ASP A 36 -22.13 -4.16 11.12
N ASN A 37 -21.96 -4.94 12.18
CA ASN A 37 -21.27 -4.52 13.40
C ASN A 37 -19.73 -4.54 13.26
N GLY A 38 -19.20 -4.88 12.08
CA GLY A 38 -17.77 -4.91 11.75
C GLY A 38 -17.05 -6.21 12.07
N TYR A 39 -17.69 -7.17 12.75
CA TYR A 39 -17.06 -8.45 13.11
C TYR A 39 -17.06 -9.44 11.95
N ASN A 40 -15.94 -10.17 11.80
CA ASN A 40 -15.83 -11.29 10.87
C ASN A 40 -16.26 -12.59 11.55
N VAL A 41 -17.16 -13.35 10.92
CA VAL A 41 -17.66 -14.65 11.41
C VAL A 41 -17.45 -15.73 10.34
N GLY A 42 -16.87 -16.85 10.76
CA GLY A 42 -16.65 -18.02 9.89
C GLY A 42 -17.79 -19.04 10.00
N PHE A 43 -18.25 -19.51 8.85
CA PHE A 43 -19.30 -20.52 8.70
C PHE A 43 -18.76 -21.73 7.94
N LYS A 44 -18.78 -22.90 8.58
CA LYS A 44 -18.38 -24.17 7.96
C LYS A 44 -19.46 -24.73 7.04
N GLU A 45 -20.72 -24.59 7.46
CA GLU A 45 -21.91 -24.98 6.71
C GLU A 45 -22.82 -23.76 6.56
N TYR A 46 -23.19 -23.45 5.32
CA TYR A 46 -24.02 -22.30 4.97
C TYR A 46 -24.76 -22.55 3.65
N GLU A 47 -25.87 -21.83 3.48
CA GLU A 47 -26.63 -21.73 2.24
C GLU A 47 -26.60 -20.26 1.80
N LEU A 48 -26.07 -19.97 0.60
CA LEU A 48 -26.12 -18.62 0.02
C LEU A 48 -27.55 -18.35 -0.48
N LEU A 49 -28.21 -17.34 0.07
CA LEU A 49 -29.58 -16.98 -0.28
C LEU A 49 -29.62 -15.92 -1.39
N GLU A 50 -28.78 -14.89 -1.29
CA GLU A 50 -28.83 -13.73 -2.16
C GLU A 50 -27.49 -13.00 -2.22
N VAL A 51 -27.18 -12.41 -3.37
CA VAL A 51 -26.06 -11.47 -3.54
C VAL A 51 -26.64 -10.09 -3.82
N LEU A 52 -26.38 -9.15 -2.92
CA LEU A 52 -26.88 -7.79 -2.97
C LEU A 52 -25.90 -6.94 -3.81
N GLU A 53 -26.39 -6.24 -4.82
CA GLU A 53 -25.58 -5.28 -5.58
C GLU A 53 -25.43 -3.98 -4.78
N GLU A 54 -24.20 -3.64 -4.41
CA GLU A 54 -23.84 -2.31 -3.95
C GLU A 54 -22.83 -1.69 -4.91
N SER A 55 -23.10 -0.48 -5.38
CA SER A 55 -22.13 0.29 -6.15
C SER A 55 -21.10 0.90 -5.20
N ILE A 56 -19.83 0.59 -5.43
CA ILE A 56 -18.71 1.20 -4.69
C ILE A 56 -18.31 2.47 -5.43
N GLN A 57 -18.63 3.64 -4.89
CA GLN A 57 -17.99 4.88 -5.33
C GLN A 57 -16.53 4.88 -4.87
N GLN A 58 -15.59 4.87 -5.81
CA GLN A 58 -14.19 5.10 -5.50
C GLN A 58 -13.98 6.58 -5.16
N PRO A 59 -13.21 6.91 -4.12
CA PRO A 59 -12.88 8.29 -3.80
C PRO A 59 -12.11 8.93 -4.96
N THR A 60 -12.51 10.13 -5.35
CA THR A 60 -11.82 10.88 -6.40
C THR A 60 -10.57 11.53 -5.81
N ILE A 61 -9.40 11.12 -6.29
CA ILE A 61 -8.13 11.68 -5.82
C ILE A 61 -7.86 12.98 -6.60
N LYS A 62 -7.65 14.09 -5.88
CA LYS A 62 -7.32 15.38 -6.50
C LYS A 62 -5.89 15.37 -7.02
N LYS A 63 -5.68 15.94 -8.20
CA LYS A 63 -4.34 16.18 -8.75
C LYS A 63 -3.57 17.14 -7.85
N LEU A 64 -2.26 16.88 -7.71
CA LEU A 64 -1.37 17.76 -6.97
C LEU A 64 -0.98 18.99 -7.78
N GLU A 65 -0.99 20.14 -7.13
CA GLU A 65 -0.42 21.37 -7.65
C GLU A 65 1.06 21.43 -7.32
N ARG A 66 1.90 21.70 -8.33
CA ARG A 66 3.33 21.94 -8.13
C ARG A 66 3.57 23.40 -7.76
N LYS A 67 4.55 23.64 -6.89
CA LYS A 67 4.99 24.98 -6.46
C LYS A 67 6.41 25.24 -6.95
N GLU A 68 6.65 26.38 -7.59
CA GLU A 68 7.95 26.68 -8.24
C GLU A 68 9.12 26.82 -7.25
N ASP A 69 8.84 27.15 -6.00
CA ASP A 69 9.84 27.40 -4.94
C ASP A 69 10.22 26.15 -4.14
N LEU A 70 9.58 25.01 -4.41
CA LEU A 70 9.84 23.76 -3.70
C LEU A 70 10.73 22.81 -4.51
N PRO A 71 11.60 22.03 -3.83
CA PRO A 71 12.44 21.04 -4.50
C PRO A 71 11.60 19.91 -5.11
N GLU A 72 12.13 19.34 -6.19
CA GLU A 72 11.50 18.23 -6.91
C GLU A 72 12.01 16.90 -6.36
N ILE A 73 11.12 16.08 -5.78
CA ILE A 73 11.49 14.81 -5.13
C ILE A 73 10.78 13.65 -5.82
N LYS A 74 11.54 12.61 -6.16
CA LYS A 74 10.99 11.34 -6.65
C LYS A 74 10.92 10.31 -5.54
N ILE A 75 9.74 9.76 -5.29
CA ILE A 75 9.53 8.60 -4.45
C ILE A 75 9.51 7.36 -5.35
N ILE A 76 10.41 6.40 -5.09
CA ILE A 76 10.47 5.12 -5.79
C ILE A 76 10.06 4.03 -4.81
N SER A 77 8.92 3.39 -5.08
CA SER A 77 8.41 2.32 -4.23
C SER A 77 8.93 0.97 -4.66
N THR A 78 9.57 0.26 -3.71
CA THR A 78 9.98 -1.14 -3.88
C THR A 78 9.11 -2.12 -3.10
N GLY A 79 8.12 -1.60 -2.37
CA GLY A 79 7.24 -2.33 -1.46
C GLY A 79 7.39 -1.81 -0.04
N GLY A 80 7.15 -2.69 0.93
CA GLY A 80 7.15 -2.32 2.34
C GLY A 80 5.85 -1.71 2.84
N THR A 81 5.65 -1.82 4.14
CA THR A 81 4.44 -1.42 4.86
C THR A 81 4.19 0.08 4.83
N ILE A 82 5.22 0.92 4.62
CA ILE A 82 5.08 2.39 4.59
C ILE A 82 4.14 2.88 3.49
N ALA A 83 4.05 2.14 2.40
CA ALA A 83 3.19 2.46 1.25
C ALA A 83 1.95 1.57 1.23
N SER A 84 1.44 1.08 2.37
CA SER A 84 0.23 0.23 2.41
C SER A 84 -1.01 1.02 2.86
N LYS A 85 -2.20 0.59 2.46
CA LYS A 85 -3.47 1.14 2.94
C LYS A 85 -4.44 -0.01 3.16
N VAL A 86 -5.18 0.03 4.26
CA VAL A 86 -6.26 -0.93 4.51
C VAL A 86 -7.58 -0.35 4.02
N ASP A 87 -8.24 -1.08 3.13
CA ASP A 87 -9.67 -0.91 2.89
C ASP A 87 -10.43 -1.51 4.08
N TYR A 88 -10.90 -0.67 4.98
CA TYR A 88 -11.63 -1.11 6.17
C TYR A 88 -12.97 -1.79 5.85
N ARG A 89 -13.52 -1.69 4.63
CA ARG A 89 -14.73 -2.43 4.24
C ARG A 89 -14.38 -3.90 4.04
N THR A 90 -13.39 -4.16 3.20
CA THR A 90 -12.98 -5.51 2.77
C THR A 90 -11.86 -6.11 3.63
N GLY A 91 -11.25 -5.32 4.52
CA GLY A 91 -10.02 -5.69 5.23
C GLY A 91 -8.81 -5.88 4.33
N ALA A 92 -8.93 -5.58 3.02
CA ALA A 92 -7.85 -5.76 2.07
C ALA A 92 -6.76 -4.71 2.29
N VAL A 93 -5.50 -5.12 2.14
CA VAL A 93 -4.36 -4.20 2.13
C VAL A 93 -3.96 -3.96 0.69
N THR A 94 -4.03 -2.70 0.26
CA THR A 94 -3.60 -2.25 -1.07
C THR A 94 -2.41 -1.33 -0.90
N SER A 95 -1.38 -1.46 -1.73
CA SER A 95 -0.29 -0.48 -1.68
C SER A 95 -0.60 0.79 -2.46
N GLN A 96 0.02 1.89 -2.03
CA GLN A 96 -0.12 3.26 -2.52
C GLN A 96 1.06 3.57 -3.42
N PHE A 97 0.77 4.11 -4.59
CA PHE A 97 1.77 4.17 -5.66
C PHE A 97 1.82 5.51 -6.38
N THR A 98 0.79 6.34 -6.21
CA THR A 98 0.72 7.66 -6.84
C THR A 98 1.14 8.76 -5.87
N ALA A 99 1.66 9.86 -6.42
CA ALA A 99 2.05 11.01 -5.62
C ALA A 99 0.84 11.58 -4.86
N GLU A 100 -0.33 11.58 -5.52
CA GLU A 100 -1.58 12.04 -4.95
C GLU A 100 -2.06 11.17 -3.78
N GLU A 101 -1.90 9.85 -3.83
CA GLU A 101 -2.22 8.96 -2.70
C GLU A 101 -1.32 9.26 -1.50
N ILE A 102 0.00 9.34 -1.74
CA ILE A 102 0.98 9.65 -0.69
C ILE A 102 0.67 11.01 -0.05
N ALA A 103 0.41 12.03 -0.87
CA ALA A 103 0.06 13.36 -0.38
C ALA A 103 -1.32 13.43 0.30
N SER A 104 -2.23 12.49 0.00
CA SER A 104 -3.50 12.41 0.72
C SER A 104 -3.35 11.84 2.13
N GLU A 105 -2.34 10.98 2.34
CA GLU A 105 -2.04 10.40 3.66
C GLU A 105 -1.07 11.25 4.48
N VAL A 106 -0.10 11.87 3.82
CA VAL A 106 0.88 12.78 4.45
C VAL A 106 0.81 14.16 3.77
N PRO A 107 -0.27 14.95 4.00
CA PRO A 107 -0.43 16.25 3.35
C PRO A 107 0.71 17.23 3.61
N GLU A 108 1.42 17.06 4.73
CA GLU A 108 2.58 17.86 5.14
C GLU A 108 3.70 17.84 4.10
N ILE A 109 3.89 16.73 3.37
CA ILE A 109 4.96 16.60 2.38
C ILE A 109 4.83 17.64 1.25
N THR A 110 3.59 18.01 0.89
CA THR A 110 3.28 19.00 -0.17
C THR A 110 3.64 20.44 0.22
N LYS A 111 4.00 20.67 1.50
CA LYS A 111 4.53 21.94 1.99
C LYS A 111 6.05 22.01 1.94
N ILE A 112 6.71 20.87 1.75
CA ILE A 112 8.17 20.71 1.83
C ILE A 112 8.76 20.47 0.44
N CYS A 113 8.09 19.71 -0.42
CA CYS A 113 8.56 19.41 -1.77
C CYS A 113 7.42 19.16 -2.77
N ASN A 114 7.75 19.23 -4.05
CA ASN A 114 6.92 18.70 -5.12
C ASN A 114 7.21 17.21 -5.27
N VAL A 115 6.20 16.38 -5.07
CA VAL A 115 6.33 14.93 -5.08
C VAL A 115 5.93 14.36 -6.43
N ASP A 116 6.77 13.47 -6.96
CA ASP A 116 6.41 12.52 -7.99
C ASP A 116 6.66 11.10 -7.44
N ALA A 117 5.85 10.12 -7.84
CA ALA A 117 5.96 8.75 -7.37
C ALA A 117 6.08 7.77 -8.54
N GLU A 118 6.81 6.67 -8.34
CA GLU A 118 6.73 5.51 -9.23
C GLU A 118 6.74 4.23 -8.41
N LEU A 119 5.95 3.25 -8.84
CA LEU A 119 6.06 1.88 -8.37
C LEU A 119 7.10 1.16 -9.23
N LEU A 120 8.23 0.80 -8.62
CA LEU A 120 9.22 -0.04 -9.27
C LEU A 120 8.90 -1.53 -9.04
N TYR A 121 8.71 -1.92 -7.78
CA TYR A 121 8.26 -3.26 -7.41
C TYR A 121 7.29 -3.22 -6.23
N ASN A 122 6.51 -4.28 -6.06
CA ASN A 122 5.72 -4.53 -4.86
C ASN A 122 6.13 -5.88 -4.26
N ILE A 123 7.31 -5.94 -3.63
CA ILE A 123 7.85 -7.15 -3.02
C ILE A 123 8.08 -6.98 -1.53
N LEU A 124 8.02 -8.09 -0.79
CA LEU A 124 8.52 -8.12 0.57
C LEU A 124 10.05 -7.98 0.57
N SER A 125 10.58 -7.26 1.56
CA SER A 125 12.03 -7.03 1.68
C SER A 125 12.83 -8.33 1.70
N GLU A 126 12.28 -9.36 2.33
CA GLU A 126 12.91 -10.69 2.45
C GLU A 126 13.09 -11.37 1.09
N ASN A 127 12.30 -10.98 0.09
CA ASN A 127 12.38 -11.52 -1.27
C ASN A 127 13.27 -10.69 -2.20
N MET A 128 13.84 -9.58 -1.72
CA MET A 128 14.71 -8.74 -2.55
C MET A 128 16.06 -9.41 -2.78
N LYS A 129 16.51 -9.36 -4.04
CA LYS A 129 17.75 -10.00 -4.51
C LYS A 129 18.70 -8.97 -5.15
N PRO A 130 19.99 -9.32 -5.37
CA PRO A 130 20.95 -8.42 -6.00
C PRO A 130 20.51 -7.85 -7.35
N GLU A 131 19.75 -8.61 -8.14
CA GLU A 131 19.22 -8.14 -9.42
C GLU A 131 18.26 -6.95 -9.24
N ASN A 132 17.46 -6.96 -8.18
CA ASN A 132 16.56 -5.86 -7.84
C ASN A 132 17.34 -4.60 -7.46
N TRP A 133 18.49 -4.74 -6.79
CA TRP A 133 19.35 -3.61 -6.43
C TRP A 133 19.92 -2.93 -7.67
N ILE A 134 20.34 -3.71 -8.67
CA ILE A 134 20.88 -3.18 -9.93
C ILE A 134 19.80 -2.36 -10.65
N GLU A 135 18.59 -2.88 -10.76
CA GLU A 135 17.49 -2.19 -11.43
C GLU A 135 17.01 -0.98 -10.60
N LEU A 136 16.92 -1.08 -9.27
CA LEU A 136 16.67 0.05 -8.39
C LEU A 136 17.73 1.16 -8.58
N ALA A 137 19.01 0.80 -8.62
CA ALA A 137 20.08 1.77 -8.82
C ALA A 137 19.98 2.50 -10.17
N ARG A 138 19.56 1.80 -11.24
CA ARG A 138 19.31 2.42 -12.55
C ARG A 138 18.15 3.42 -12.50
N HIS A 139 17.08 3.08 -11.80
CA HIS A 139 15.92 3.96 -11.63
C HIS A 139 16.27 5.19 -10.79
N VAL A 140 16.94 5.02 -9.65
CA VAL A 140 17.46 6.12 -8.83
C VAL A 140 18.37 7.02 -9.66
N TYR A 141 19.35 6.45 -10.38
CA TYR A 141 20.27 7.23 -11.21
C TYR A 141 19.53 8.03 -12.31
N LYS A 142 18.50 7.45 -12.93
CA LYS A 142 17.67 8.14 -13.92
C LYS A 142 16.87 9.27 -13.28
N ALA A 143 16.31 9.06 -12.09
CA ALA A 143 15.57 10.07 -11.33
C ALA A 143 16.48 11.25 -10.93
N LEU A 144 17.68 10.99 -10.42
CA LEU A 144 18.62 12.03 -9.99
C LEU A 144 19.02 13.03 -11.11
N LYS A 145 18.79 12.68 -12.38
CA LYS A 145 18.98 13.62 -13.51
C LYS A 145 17.89 14.70 -13.61
N LYS A 146 16.72 14.46 -13.03
CA LYS A 146 15.52 15.32 -13.13
C LYS A 146 15.06 15.88 -11.79
N TYR A 147 15.27 15.14 -10.71
CA TYR A 147 14.81 15.49 -9.36
C TYR A 147 15.99 15.92 -8.50
N ASP A 148 15.74 16.73 -7.48
CA ASP A 148 16.72 17.24 -6.52
C ASP A 148 17.10 16.19 -5.48
N GLY A 149 16.23 15.20 -5.27
CA GLY A 149 16.47 14.06 -4.38
C GLY A 149 15.57 12.87 -4.71
N VAL A 150 15.93 11.73 -4.16
CA VAL A 150 15.15 10.48 -4.30
C VAL A 150 14.88 9.89 -2.92
N ILE A 151 13.62 9.52 -2.68
CA ILE A 151 13.19 8.73 -1.54
C ILE A 151 12.87 7.32 -2.05
N VAL A 152 13.41 6.29 -1.41
CA VAL A 152 13.13 4.89 -1.71
C VAL A 152 12.31 4.32 -0.56
N THR A 153 11.03 4.03 -0.79
CA THR A 153 10.21 3.31 0.19
C THR A 153 10.52 1.83 0.09
N HIS A 154 10.86 1.23 1.23
CA HIS A 154 11.41 -0.12 1.30
C HIS A 154 10.91 -0.87 2.55
N GLY A 155 10.82 -2.20 2.45
CA GLY A 155 10.59 -3.07 3.61
C GLY A 155 11.77 -3.04 4.59
N THR A 156 11.50 -3.11 5.89
CA THR A 156 12.50 -2.87 6.95
C THR A 156 13.56 -3.96 7.04
N ASP A 157 13.20 -5.21 6.73
CA ASP A 157 14.02 -6.39 7.06
C ASP A 157 15.36 -6.39 6.31
N THR A 158 15.38 -5.91 5.06
CA THR A 158 16.57 -5.90 4.22
C THR A 158 16.97 -4.51 3.72
N MET A 159 16.33 -3.45 4.24
CA MET A 159 16.58 -2.05 3.82
C MET A 159 18.07 -1.68 3.90
N HIS A 160 18.75 -2.09 4.97
CA HIS A 160 20.16 -1.80 5.20
C HIS A 160 21.09 -2.48 4.19
N PHE A 161 20.74 -3.68 3.69
CA PHE A 161 21.47 -4.33 2.60
C PHE A 161 21.29 -3.57 1.29
N SER A 162 20.05 -3.21 0.94
CA SER A 162 19.75 -2.44 -0.27
C SER A 162 20.43 -1.06 -0.25
N ALA A 163 20.42 -0.38 0.91
CA ALA A 163 21.08 0.91 1.10
C ALA A 163 22.61 0.78 0.94
N ALA A 164 23.22 -0.24 1.54
CA ALA A 164 24.65 -0.51 1.37
C ALA A 164 25.01 -0.82 -0.08
N ALA A 165 24.22 -1.65 -0.78
CA ALA A 165 24.43 -1.94 -2.19
C ALA A 165 24.38 -0.68 -3.05
N LEU A 166 23.35 0.17 -2.86
CA LEU A 166 23.21 1.41 -3.62
C LEU A 166 24.30 2.43 -3.32
N ALA A 167 24.81 2.47 -2.08
CA ALA A 167 25.93 3.35 -1.71
C ALA A 167 27.21 3.05 -2.50
N PHE A 168 27.43 1.80 -2.93
CA PHE A 168 28.55 1.44 -3.81
C PHE A 168 28.23 1.57 -5.30
N MET A 169 26.95 1.49 -5.69
CA MET A 169 26.53 1.56 -7.10
C MET A 169 26.33 3.00 -7.60
N ILE A 170 26.02 3.95 -6.72
CA ILE A 170 25.64 5.32 -7.07
C ILE A 170 26.59 6.31 -6.42
N SER A 171 27.22 7.15 -7.24
CA SER A 171 27.94 8.35 -6.80
C SER A 171 27.14 9.58 -7.21
N THR A 172 26.71 10.37 -6.23
CA THR A 172 25.84 11.53 -6.45
C THR A 172 26.03 12.57 -5.35
N PRO A 173 25.97 13.89 -5.66
CA PRO A 173 25.89 14.93 -4.65
C PRO A 173 24.46 15.15 -4.12
N LYS A 174 23.45 14.62 -4.82
CA LYS A 174 22.03 14.72 -4.46
C LYS A 174 21.62 13.60 -3.49
N PRO A 175 20.74 13.87 -2.52
CA PRO A 175 20.34 12.88 -1.52
C PRO A 175 19.54 11.72 -2.11
N VAL A 176 19.86 10.51 -1.63
CA VAL A 176 19.08 9.28 -1.83
C VAL A 176 18.77 8.73 -0.44
N VAL A 177 17.50 8.75 -0.05
CA VAL A 177 17.05 8.40 1.30
C VAL A 177 16.22 7.12 1.24
N PHE A 178 16.59 6.12 2.03
CA PHE A 178 15.75 4.94 2.23
C PHE A 178 14.85 5.16 3.44
N VAL A 179 13.58 4.77 3.30
CA VAL A 179 12.57 4.95 4.34
C VAL A 179 11.64 3.74 4.37
N GLY A 180 11.13 3.41 5.56
CA GLY A 180 10.17 2.34 5.79
C GLY A 180 9.41 2.59 7.08
N ALA A 181 8.55 1.65 7.46
CA ALA A 181 7.74 1.76 8.68
C ALA A 181 7.78 0.44 9.45
N GLN A 182 8.11 0.50 10.74
CA GLN A 182 8.10 -0.66 11.63
C GLN A 182 6.67 -1.08 11.98
N ARG A 183 5.75 -0.11 12.01
CA ARG A 183 4.34 -0.33 12.23
C ARG A 183 3.59 -0.09 10.93
N SER A 184 2.74 -1.04 10.59
CA SER A 184 1.89 -0.97 9.40
C SER A 184 1.17 0.37 9.30
N SER A 185 1.22 0.99 8.12
CA SER A 185 0.72 2.35 7.82
C SER A 185 -0.79 2.51 8.06
N ASP A 186 -1.54 1.41 8.02
CA ASP A 186 -2.98 1.42 8.31
C ASP A 186 -3.31 1.68 9.78
N ARG A 187 -2.32 1.57 10.68
CA ARG A 187 -2.54 1.77 12.12
C ARG A 187 -2.37 3.24 12.49
N PRO A 188 -3.26 3.83 13.32
CA PRO A 188 -3.09 5.20 13.81
C PRO A 188 -1.77 5.45 14.56
N SER A 189 -1.15 4.38 15.07
CA SER A 189 0.13 4.43 15.77
C SER A 189 1.34 4.20 14.87
N SER A 190 1.16 4.25 13.54
CA SER A 190 2.22 4.02 12.57
C SER A 190 3.29 5.11 12.63
N ASP A 191 4.53 4.70 12.37
CA ASP A 191 5.67 5.57 12.14
C ASP A 191 5.82 5.99 10.67
N ALA A 192 4.99 5.48 9.76
CA ALA A 192 5.05 5.74 8.31
C ALA A 192 5.02 7.24 7.96
N SER A 193 4.06 7.98 8.50
CA SER A 193 3.89 9.42 8.20
C SER A 193 4.95 10.32 8.83
N MET A 194 5.57 9.88 9.92
CA MET A 194 6.66 10.63 10.57
C MET A 194 8.00 10.36 9.89
N ASN A 195 8.21 9.13 9.43
CA ASN A 195 9.44 8.74 8.75
C ASN A 195 9.51 9.35 7.33
N LEU A 196 8.36 9.52 6.67
CA LEU A 196 8.22 10.09 5.34
C LEU A 196 8.24 11.62 5.36
#